data_AF-A0A5B8UZ13-F1
#
_entry.id   AF-A0A5B8UZ13-F1
#
_cell.length_a   1.000
_cell.length_b   1.000
_cell.length_c   1.000
_cell.angle_alpha   90.00
_cell.angle_beta   90.00
_cell.angle_gamma   90.00
#
_symmetry.space_group_name_H-M   'P 1'
#
loop_
_entity.id
_entity.type
_entity.pdbx_description
1 polymer ?
#
loop_
_entity_poly.entity_id
_entity_poly.type
_entity_poly.pdbx_seq_one_letter_code
_entity_poly.pdbx_strand_id
1 'polypeptide(L)'
;MNESNDEKLQRLLEDGNYSSDELLNKNGEAYKLLFAALNKEPEKGLPYDFAAKVIRKITAQQKQSNELKYNIVALGVFIGLMVLACAILTFYGSITWSDVLKYKWIFLLLPLIFMLIQYFDQKLVKAKLFRNTNT
;
A
#
# COMPACT_ATOMS: atom_id res chain seq x y z
N MET A 1 33.84 -10.82 10.61
CA MET A 1 33.35 -9.80 11.57
C MET A 1 32.73 -10.60 12.71
N ASN A 2 33.33 -10.53 13.90
CA ASN A 2 32.94 -11.38 15.03
C ASN A 2 31.80 -10.69 15.78
N GLU A 3 30.57 -11.12 15.50
CA GLU A 3 29.32 -10.65 16.13
C GLU A 3 29.41 -10.61 17.67
N SER A 4 30.13 -11.58 18.25
CA SER A 4 30.38 -11.68 19.70
C SER A 4 31.23 -10.53 20.27
N ASN A 5 32.08 -9.89 19.47
CA ASN A 5 32.94 -8.80 19.93
C ASN A 5 32.16 -7.48 19.98
N ASP A 6 31.29 -7.25 19.00
CA ASP A 6 30.45 -6.05 18.90
C ASP A 6 29.42 -6.00 20.03
N GLU A 7 28.81 -7.13 20.38
CA GLU A 7 27.86 -7.22 21.49
C GLU A 7 28.52 -6.99 22.87
N LYS A 8 29.75 -7.48 23.07
CA LYS A 8 30.53 -7.21 24.30
C LYS A 8 30.87 -5.73 24.44
N LEU A 9 31.30 -5.10 23.34
CA LEU A 9 31.59 -3.66 23.30
C LEU A 9 30.34 -2.83 23.63
N GLN A 10 29.18 -3.21 23.11
CA GLN A 10 27.93 -2.52 23.40
C GLN A 10 27.54 -2.60 24.88
N ARG A 11 27.65 -3.79 25.50
CA ARG A 11 27.38 -3.97 26.93
C ARG A 11 28.34 -3.20 27.83
N LEU A 12 29.64 -3.16 27.49
CA LEU A 12 30.64 -2.40 28.24
C LEU A 12 30.40 -0.87 28.18
N LEU A 13 29.84 -0.38 27.08
CA LEU A 13 29.48 1.03 26.92
C LEU A 13 28.20 1.40 27.69
N GLU A 14 27.24 0.47 27.77
CA GLU A 14 26.00 0.65 28.55
C GLU A 14 26.24 0.62 30.07
N ASP A 15 27.17 -0.23 30.56
CA ASP A 15 27.49 -0.37 31.99
C ASP A 15 28.39 0.77 32.55
N GLY A 16 28.99 1.60 31.70
CA GLY A 16 29.71 2.81 32.11
C GLY A 16 31.03 2.63 32.86
N ASN A 17 31.54 1.39 32.98
CA ASN A 17 32.77 1.08 33.71
C ASN A 17 33.95 0.83 32.74
N TYR A 18 34.71 1.87 32.43
CA TYR A 18 35.77 1.83 31.42
C TYR A 18 37.16 1.66 32.02
N SER A 19 37.82 0.54 31.73
CA SER A 19 39.28 0.42 31.85
C SER A 19 39.93 0.83 30.52
N SER A 20 40.89 1.75 30.60
CA SER A 20 41.53 2.44 29.47
C SER A 20 42.16 1.53 28.41
N ASP A 21 42.51 0.28 28.77
CA ASP A 21 43.20 -0.67 27.88
C ASP A 21 42.27 -1.41 26.89
N GLU A 22 40.98 -1.63 27.21
CA GLU A 22 40.07 -2.35 26.30
C GLU A 22 39.49 -1.46 25.18
N LEU A 23 39.56 -0.14 25.34
CA LEU A 23 39.02 0.87 24.42
C LEU A 23 40.00 1.29 23.30
N LEU A 24 41.27 0.86 23.35
CA LEU A 24 42.33 1.25 22.41
C LEU A 24 42.22 0.62 21.02
N ASN A 25 41.18 -0.17 20.76
CA ASN A 25 40.90 -0.66 19.42
C ASN A 25 40.17 0.42 18.61
N LYS A 26 40.55 0.62 17.34
CA LYS A 26 40.03 1.68 16.44
C LYS A 26 38.49 1.72 16.33
N ASN A 27 37.83 0.61 16.66
CA ASN A 27 36.37 0.48 16.68
C ASN A 27 35.72 1.07 17.95
N GLY A 28 36.43 1.09 19.08
CA GLY A 28 35.92 1.63 20.35
C GLY A 28 35.68 3.14 20.31
N GLU A 29 36.59 3.89 19.65
CA GLU A 29 36.40 5.33 19.41
C GLU A 29 35.20 5.61 18.49
N ALA A 30 35.01 4.81 17.44
CA ALA A 30 33.87 4.93 16.54
C ALA A 30 32.54 4.67 17.27
N TYR A 31 32.50 3.66 18.14
CA TYR A 31 31.34 3.37 18.99
C TYR A 31 31.06 4.49 19.99
N LYS A 32 32.11 5.02 20.65
CA LYS A 32 31.97 6.15 21.58
C LYS A 32 31.40 7.39 20.87
N LEU A 33 31.85 7.68 19.65
CA LEU A 33 31.35 8.79 18.84
C LEU A 33 29.88 8.56 18.43
N LEU A 34 29.53 7.34 18.00
CA LEU A 34 28.17 6.98 17.63
C LEU A 34 27.20 7.12 18.81
N PHE A 35 27.54 6.58 19.98
CA PHE A 35 26.71 6.68 21.17
C PHE A 35 26.63 8.12 21.70
N ALA A 36 27.72 8.90 21.62
CA ALA A 36 27.68 10.32 21.95
C ALA A 36 26.76 11.12 21.01
N ALA A 37 26.71 10.76 19.72
CA ALA A 37 25.80 11.36 18.75
C ALA A 37 24.35 10.93 18.96
N LEU A 38 24.10 9.68 19.36
CA LEU A 38 22.76 9.13 19.63
C LEU A 38 22.16 9.62 20.95
N ASN A 39 22.99 9.85 21.98
CA ASN A 39 22.56 10.43 23.25
C ASN A 39 22.22 11.93 23.16
N LYS A 40 22.57 12.59 22.04
CA LYS A 40 22.17 13.96 21.81
C LYS A 40 20.73 13.96 21.28
N GLU A 41 19.79 14.43 22.09
CA GLU A 41 18.43 14.67 21.61
C GLU A 41 18.47 15.59 20.37
N PRO A 42 17.73 15.25 19.30
CA PRO A 42 17.71 16.08 18.11
C PRO A 42 17.13 17.46 18.45
N GLU A 43 17.89 18.52 18.16
CA GLU A 43 17.51 19.92 18.44
C GLU A 43 16.19 20.33 17.78
N LYS A 44 15.72 19.56 16.79
CA LYS A 44 14.42 19.73 16.15
C LYS A 44 13.60 18.46 16.32
N GLY A 45 12.49 18.58 17.05
CA GLY A 45 11.45 17.56 17.12
C GLY A 45 10.79 17.32 15.75
N LEU A 46 9.93 16.30 15.70
CA LEU A 46 9.15 16.02 14.50
C LEU A 46 8.30 17.25 14.13
N PRO A 47 8.19 17.58 12.83
CA PRO A 47 7.35 18.70 12.41
C PRO A 47 5.91 18.45 12.88
N TYR A 48 5.19 19.53 13.20
CA TYR A 48 3.81 19.48 13.70
C TYR A 48 2.89 18.57 12.84
N ASP A 49 3.09 18.58 11.51
CA ASP A 49 2.31 17.78 10.56
C ASP A 49 2.83 16.35 10.34
N PHE A 50 3.83 15.89 11.09
CA PHE A 50 4.44 14.58 10.86
C PHE A 50 3.42 13.45 10.96
N ALA A 51 2.64 13.43 12.05
CA ALA A 51 1.58 12.44 12.25
C ALA A 51 0.54 12.50 11.12
N ALA A 52 0.13 13.71 10.72
CA ALA A 52 -0.80 13.90 9.61
C ALA A 52 -0.25 13.36 8.27
N LYS A 53 1.04 13.59 7.98
CA LYS A 53 1.71 13.06 6.78
C LYS A 53 1.78 11.53 6.80
N VAL A 54 2.11 10.94 7.94
CA VAL A 54 2.19 9.48 8.11
C VAL A 54 0.81 8.85 7.93
N ILE A 55 -0.22 9.36 8.64
CA ILE A 55 -1.60 8.88 8.54
C ILE A 55 -2.11 9.00 7.11
N ARG A 56 -1.85 10.13 6.43
CA ARG A 56 -2.26 10.32 5.04
C ARG A 56 -1.61 9.31 4.09
N LYS A 57 -0.35 8.97 4.32
CA LYS A 57 0.37 8.00 3.48
C LYS A 57 -0.15 6.58 3.67
N ILE A 58 -0.42 6.19 4.91
CA ILE A 58 -0.98 4.87 5.26
C ILE A 58 -2.40 4.73 4.70
N THR A 59 -3.26 5.72 4.94
CA THR A 59 -4.65 5.70 4.44
C THR A 59 -4.72 5.73 2.91
N ALA A 60 -3.82 6.46 2.24
CA ALA A 60 -3.74 6.45 0.78
C ALA A 60 -3.32 5.09 0.20
N GLN A 61 -2.41 4.37 0.85
CA GLN A 61 -2.04 3.00 0.45
C GLN A 61 -3.17 2.01 0.71
N GLN A 62 -3.83 2.10 1.86
CA GLN A 62 -4.94 1.22 2.21
C GLN A 62 -6.18 1.44 1.32
N LYS A 63 -6.45 2.69 0.93
CA LYS A 63 -7.54 3.02 0.00
C LYS A 63 -7.31 2.46 -1.40
N GLN A 64 -6.07 2.52 -1.91
CA GLN A 64 -5.74 1.99 -3.23
C GLN A 64 -5.94 0.46 -3.34
N SER A 65 -5.56 -0.29 -2.31
CA SER A 65 -5.74 -1.75 -2.32
C SER A 65 -7.21 -2.17 -2.21
N ASN A 66 -8.04 -1.38 -1.53
CA ASN A 66 -9.45 -1.68 -1.37
C ASN A 66 -10.28 -1.35 -2.62
N GLU A 67 -9.92 -0.30 -3.37
CA GLU A 67 -10.59 0.09 -4.61
C GLU A 67 -10.47 -0.97 -5.71
N LEU A 68 -9.31 -1.62 -5.86
CA LEU A 68 -9.13 -2.71 -6.83
C LEU A 68 -9.99 -3.93 -6.49
N LYS A 69 -10.05 -4.31 -5.20
CA LYS A 69 -10.89 -5.42 -4.73
C LYS A 69 -12.37 -5.13 -5.00
N TYR A 70 -12.83 -3.92 -4.71
CA TYR A 70 -14.20 -3.52 -4.98
C TYR A 70 -14.53 -3.54 -6.48
N ASN A 71 -13.58 -3.10 -7.32
CA ASN A 71 -13.74 -3.09 -8.77
C ASN A 71 -13.88 -4.51 -9.34
N ILE A 72 -13.06 -5.45 -8.86
CA ILE A 72 -13.15 -6.88 -9.24
C ILE A 72 -14.49 -7.50 -8.79
N VAL A 73 -14.93 -7.20 -7.56
CA VAL A 73 -16.22 -7.70 -7.05
C VAL A 73 -17.39 -7.13 -7.87
N ALA A 74 -17.38 -5.83 -8.17
CA ALA A 74 -18.41 -5.18 -8.98
C ALA A 74 -18.48 -5.79 -10.40
N LEU A 75 -17.33 -6.04 -11.02
CA LEU A 75 -17.24 -6.70 -12.33
C LEU A 75 -17.75 -8.15 -12.26
N GLY A 76 -17.43 -8.89 -11.21
CA GLY A 76 -17.96 -10.24 -10.98
C GLY A 76 -19.47 -10.27 -10.84
N VAL A 77 -20.04 -9.35 -10.06
CA VAL A 77 -21.50 -9.20 -9.91
C VAL A 77 -22.14 -8.86 -11.25
N PHE A 78 -21.55 -7.94 -12.01
CA PHE A 78 -22.06 -7.53 -13.32
C PHE A 78 -22.09 -8.71 -14.31
N ILE A 79 -20.99 -9.46 -14.42
CA ILE A 79 -20.93 -10.66 -15.27
C ILE A 79 -21.94 -11.71 -14.78
N GLY A 80 -22.04 -11.92 -13.47
CA GLY A 80 -22.99 -12.86 -12.87
C GLY A 80 -24.45 -12.54 -13.23
N LEU A 81 -24.84 -11.27 -13.15
CA LEU A 81 -26.17 -10.81 -13.57
C LEU A 81 -26.40 -11.05 -15.07
N MET A 82 -25.37 -10.82 -15.89
CA MET A 82 -25.49 -11.03 -17.33
C MET A 82 -25.68 -12.52 -17.69
N VAL A 83 -24.93 -13.40 -17.04
CA VAL A 83 -25.09 -14.86 -17.20
C VAL A 83 -26.47 -15.29 -16.73
N LEU A 84 -26.94 -14.78 -15.59
CA LEU A 84 -28.25 -15.10 -15.05
C LEU A 84 -29.38 -14.65 -15.99
N ALA A 85 -29.28 -13.45 -16.57
CA ALA A 85 -30.22 -12.95 -17.57
C ALA A 85 -30.25 -13.84 -18.82
N CYS A 86 -29.09 -14.28 -19.32
CA CYS A 86 -29.01 -15.23 -20.42
C CYS A 86 -29.65 -16.58 -20.07
N ALA A 87 -29.37 -17.11 -18.87
CA ALA A 87 -29.94 -18.38 -18.41
C ALA A 87 -31.47 -18.32 -18.41
N ILE A 88 -32.06 -17.26 -17.85
CA ILE A 88 -33.51 -17.05 -17.83
C ILE A 88 -34.08 -16.98 -19.26
N LEU A 89 -33.45 -16.21 -20.16
CA LEU A 89 -33.88 -16.10 -21.56
C LEU A 89 -33.81 -17.43 -22.31
N THR A 90 -32.81 -18.27 -22.04
CA THR A 90 -32.69 -19.58 -22.69
C THR A 90 -33.61 -20.66 -22.09
N PHE A 91 -33.96 -20.54 -20.81
CA PHE A 91 -34.74 -21.56 -20.11
C PHE A 91 -36.25 -21.33 -20.22
N TYR A 92 -36.66 -20.05 -20.21
CA TYR A 92 -38.07 -19.64 -20.28
C TYR A 92 -38.45 -18.98 -21.62
N GLY A 93 -37.48 -18.52 -22.40
CA GLY A 93 -37.71 -17.93 -23.71
C GLY A 93 -37.54 -18.93 -24.85
N SER A 94 -37.97 -18.53 -26.05
CA SER A 94 -37.74 -19.26 -27.30
C SER A 94 -36.34 -19.05 -27.88
N ILE A 95 -35.44 -18.40 -27.14
CA ILE A 95 -34.10 -18.02 -27.60
C ILE A 95 -33.14 -19.18 -27.33
N THR A 96 -32.51 -19.70 -28.38
CA THR A 96 -31.50 -20.74 -28.25
C THR A 96 -30.12 -20.16 -27.99
N TRP A 97 -29.21 -20.96 -27.43
CA TRP A 97 -27.81 -20.56 -27.19
C TRP A 97 -27.08 -20.02 -28.43
N SER A 98 -27.41 -20.56 -29.61
CA SER A 98 -26.91 -20.09 -30.90
C SER A 98 -27.28 -18.63 -31.20
N ASP A 99 -28.46 -18.17 -30.77
CA ASP A 99 -28.92 -16.80 -30.98
C ASP A 99 -28.21 -15.81 -30.05
N VAL A 100 -27.91 -16.23 -28.81
CA VAL A 100 -27.12 -15.44 -27.87
C VAL A 100 -25.69 -15.25 -28.40
N LEU A 101 -25.10 -16.31 -28.96
CA LEU A 101 -23.74 -16.28 -29.52
C LEU A 101 -23.58 -15.37 -30.74
N LYS A 102 -24.65 -15.07 -31.48
CA LYS A 102 -24.62 -14.07 -32.57
C LYS A 102 -24.18 -12.70 -32.05
N TYR A 103 -24.52 -12.38 -30.80
CA TYR A 103 -24.20 -11.12 -30.16
C TYR A 103 -22.95 -11.18 -29.28
N LYS A 104 -22.07 -12.19 -29.45
CA LYS A 104 -20.84 -12.38 -28.63
C LYS A 104 -20.00 -11.10 -28.44
N TRP A 105 -19.97 -10.22 -29.44
CA TRP A 105 -19.26 -8.95 -29.36
C TRP A 105 -19.90 -7.97 -28.37
N ILE A 106 -21.23 -7.96 -28.25
CA ILE A 106 -21.94 -7.15 -27.25
C ILE A 106 -21.59 -7.62 -25.84
N PHE A 107 -21.50 -8.94 -25.63
CA PHE A 107 -21.14 -9.55 -24.34
C PHE A 107 -19.70 -9.24 -23.93
N LEU A 108 -18.81 -8.97 -24.89
CA LEU A 108 -17.43 -8.59 -24.63
C LEU A 108 -17.27 -7.08 -24.47
N LEU A 109 -17.99 -6.30 -25.27
CA LEU A 109 -17.93 -4.84 -25.28
C LEU A 109 -18.59 -4.23 -24.03
N LEU A 110 -19.67 -4.83 -23.53
CA LEU A 110 -20.38 -4.34 -22.34
C LEU A 110 -19.52 -4.33 -21.06
N PRO A 111 -18.85 -5.42 -20.65
CA PRO A 111 -17.94 -5.39 -19.49
C PRO A 111 -16.72 -4.51 -19.75
N LEU A 112 -16.25 -4.40 -21.00
CA LEU A 112 -15.15 -3.50 -21.36
C LEU A 112 -15.52 -2.02 -21.12
N ILE A 113 -16.71 -1.60 -21.55
CA ILE A 113 -17.22 -0.24 -21.30
C ILE A 113 -17.43 -0.02 -19.81
N PHE A 114 -18.00 -0.99 -19.11
CA PHE A 114 -18.19 -0.91 -17.66
C PHE A 114 -16.84 -0.69 -16.94
N MET A 115 -15.81 -1.44 -17.33
CA MET A 115 -14.46 -1.31 -16.78
C MET A 115 -13.85 0.07 -17.09
N LEU A 116 -14.05 0.58 -18.30
CA LEU A 116 -13.61 1.93 -18.68
C LEU A 116 -14.31 3.00 -17.84
N ILE A 117 -15.63 2.92 -17.67
CA ILE A 117 -16.39 3.85 -16.82
C ILE A 117 -15.85 3.83 -15.39
N GLN A 118 -15.66 2.64 -14.83
CA GLN A 118 -15.17 2.48 -13.46
C GLN A 118 -13.72 2.99 -13.32
N TYR A 119 -12.89 2.80 -14.34
CA TYR A 119 -11.54 3.37 -14.40
C TYR A 119 -11.57 4.91 -14.45
N PHE A 120 -12.41 5.49 -15.32
CA PHE A 120 -12.53 6.95 -15.46
C PHE A 120 -13.10 7.60 -14.20
N ASP A 121 -14.12 6.99 -13.59
CA ASP A 121 -14.70 7.47 -12.33
C ASP A 121 -13.65 7.49 -11.22
N GLN A 122 -12.88 6.41 -11.05
CA GLN A 122 -11.78 6.36 -10.08
C GLN A 122 -10.70 7.41 -10.37
N LYS A 123 -10.33 7.60 -11.64
CA LYS A 123 -9.32 8.59 -12.03
C LYS A 123 -9.79 10.03 -11.76
N LEU A 124 -11.06 10.34 -12.07
CA LEU A 124 -11.66 11.64 -11.85
C LEU A 124 -11.86 11.95 -10.35
N VAL A 125 -12.31 10.97 -9.57
CA VAL A 125 -12.46 11.11 -8.11
C VAL A 125 -11.11 11.34 -7.44
N LYS A 126 -10.05 10.61 -7.86
CA LYS A 126 -8.69 10.86 -7.36
C LYS A 126 -8.20 12.26 -7.71
N ALA A 127 -8.41 12.71 -8.96
CA ALA A 127 -8.05 14.06 -9.37
C ALA A 127 -8.75 15.16 -8.54
N LYS A 128 -10.02 14.94 -8.18
CA LYS A 128 -10.79 15.90 -7.35
C LYS A 128 -10.30 15.96 -5.89
N LEU A 129 -9.91 14.81 -5.31
CA LEU A 129 -9.39 14.72 -3.95
C LEU A 129 -8.06 15.46 -3.77
N PHE A 130 -7.14 15.39 -4.73
CA PHE A 130 -5.86 16.12 -4.66
C PHE A 130 -6.01 17.62 -4.92
N ARG A 131 -7.09 18.06 -5.59
CA ARG A 131 -7.36 19.48 -5.82
C ARG A 131 -7.92 20.20 -4.59
N ASN A 132 -8.59 19.50 -3.69
CA ASN A 132 -9.24 20.07 -2.51
C ASN A 132 -8.35 20.21 -1.26
N THR A 133 -7.09 19.77 -1.30
CA THR A 133 -6.15 19.89 -0.17
C THR A 133 -5.22 21.11 -0.27
N ASN A 134 -5.48 22.04 -1.20
CA ASN A 134 -4.69 23.26 -1.43
C ASN A 134 -5.45 24.56 -1.09
N THR A 135 -6.47 24.47 -0.24
CA THR A 135 -7.18 25.62 0.36
C THR A 135 -7.29 25.40 1.84
#